data_AF-A0A9P0L890-F1
#
_entry.id   AF-A0A9P0L890-F1
#
_cell.length_a   1.000
_cell.length_b   1.000
_cell.length_c   1.000
_cell.angle_alpha   90.00
_cell.angle_beta   90.00
_cell.angle_gamma   90.00
#
_symmetry.space_group_name_H-M   'P 1'
#
loop_
_entity.id
_entity.type
_entity.pdbx_description
1 polymer ?
#
loop_
_entity_poly.entity_id
_entity_poly.type
_entity_poly.pdbx_seq_one_letter_code
_entity_poly.pdbx_strand_id
1 'polypeptide(L)'
;MSDLRSDLSEMESEPFQSSGSEYIVVNEKVSESDDTEPEEESAGSVPPKGKRVKANKTNKIKDYFIIEQDPKSKKTTDKQGKCTLCVVKNTVLKMKNCGTSSLRRHLQAKHTRVYENIFGGSSPPKSEAEASASSNRRSTITNWLEKTTSCSENFQQDKFQKLLVEYIAQKYLPFNFFEDAISGKMYKFLNPKATLPGRNQMKSLTLKTFAAAQQTIKSSLKTCNSKISFTIDGWSSFNMKGYYGITAHFIDKNWKLHCILLDFVPAHGQHTSNAIAKLFFEVLQFYDVTKCIQGITTDNTNSNFTFIRELQTHISEIDTKNIHFVCFAHMLNLAARDFMKILDSEVEETANILTDISDDDDEDCQVPPSSVRKIHSLAKKLKNSEHLREDFEKFCTTLNLKFTMPKLDIITRWNSTLDMLRWSLNMRNALNILCDNVENLKTLKPTDTEWSLIERICQYLNVFKSISIILEGESYATLPMVIIGINMLLDRLESWAMVLDNKPDRDEID
;
A
#
# COMPACT_ATOMS: atom_id res chain seq x y z
N MET A 1 -3.21 8.28 -24.93
CA MET A 1 -3.96 9.56 -24.94
C MET A 1 -5.43 9.32 -25.28
N SER A 2 -5.75 8.44 -26.24
CA SER A 2 -7.07 7.83 -26.41
C SER A 2 -7.53 7.08 -25.16
N ASP A 3 -6.62 6.31 -24.56
CA ASP A 3 -6.98 5.37 -23.49
C ASP A 3 -7.25 6.09 -22.15
N LEU A 4 -6.52 7.17 -21.86
CA LEU A 4 -6.82 8.07 -20.74
C LEU A 4 -8.16 8.81 -20.89
N ARG A 5 -8.61 9.04 -22.14
CA ARG A 5 -9.93 9.63 -22.41
C ARG A 5 -11.05 8.59 -22.28
N SER A 6 -10.80 7.32 -22.62
CA SER A 6 -11.77 6.24 -22.44
C SER A 6 -11.96 5.88 -20.97
N ASP A 7 -10.86 5.78 -20.20
CA ASP A 7 -10.91 5.44 -18.77
C ASP A 7 -11.71 6.48 -17.96
N LEU A 8 -11.67 7.76 -18.39
CA LEU A 8 -12.45 8.84 -17.79
C LEU A 8 -13.92 8.85 -18.23
N SER A 9 -14.23 8.39 -19.46
CA SER A 9 -15.61 8.24 -19.92
C SER A 9 -16.31 7.03 -19.31
N GLU A 10 -15.57 5.97 -18.95
CA GLU A 10 -16.14 4.82 -18.23
C GLU A 10 -16.51 5.19 -16.78
N MET A 11 -15.72 6.06 -16.11
CA MET A 11 -16.09 6.66 -14.82
C MET A 11 -17.34 7.54 -14.89
N GLU A 12 -17.75 8.01 -16.07
CA GLU A 12 -18.96 8.82 -16.29
C GLU A 12 -20.25 7.97 -16.41
N SER A 13 -20.18 6.63 -16.48
CA SER A 13 -21.34 5.78 -16.86
C SER A 13 -21.83 4.74 -15.84
N GLU A 14 -21.13 4.50 -14.73
CA GLU A 14 -21.57 3.52 -13.72
C GLU A 14 -22.57 4.10 -12.70
N PRO A 15 -23.70 3.40 -12.41
CA PRO A 15 -24.51 3.69 -11.24
C PRO A 15 -23.71 3.39 -9.96
N PHE A 16 -23.64 4.39 -9.08
CA PHE A 16 -22.88 4.39 -7.83
C PHE A 16 -22.98 3.07 -7.04
N GLN A 17 -21.90 2.30 -7.02
CA GLN A 17 -21.66 1.26 -6.03
C GLN A 17 -20.46 1.63 -5.15
N SER A 18 -20.62 1.46 -3.84
CA SER A 18 -19.56 1.75 -2.86
C SER A 18 -18.43 0.70 -2.97
N SER A 19 -17.32 1.03 -3.62
CA SER A 19 -16.08 0.29 -3.43
C SER A 19 -15.26 0.95 -2.32
N GLY A 20 -15.18 0.26 -1.18
CA GLY A 20 -14.23 0.60 -0.13
C GLY A 20 -12.79 0.48 -0.65
N SER A 21 -11.92 1.35 -0.17
CA SER A 21 -10.49 1.29 -0.42
C SER A 21 -9.89 0.05 0.25
N GLU A 22 -9.82 -1.06 -0.49
CA GLU A 22 -8.92 -2.16 -0.17
C GLU A 22 -7.55 -1.88 -0.81
N TYR A 23 -6.52 -1.88 0.04
CA TYR A 23 -5.13 -1.84 -0.38
C TYR A 23 -4.82 -3.10 -1.20
N ILE A 24 -4.62 -2.94 -2.52
CA ILE A 24 -4.16 -4.01 -3.40
C ILE A 24 -2.65 -4.21 -3.17
N VAL A 25 -2.31 -5.31 -2.51
CA VAL A 25 -0.96 -5.86 -2.50
C VAL A 25 -0.72 -6.54 -3.84
N VAL A 26 0.15 -5.96 -4.67
CA VAL A 26 0.57 -6.55 -5.94
C VAL A 26 1.45 -7.77 -5.65
N ASN A 27 0.87 -8.97 -5.76
CA ASN A 27 1.63 -10.20 -5.93
C ASN A 27 1.73 -10.48 -7.43
N GLU A 28 2.96 -10.49 -7.95
CA GLU A 28 3.26 -10.99 -9.29
C GLU A 28 2.73 -12.43 -9.46
N LYS A 29 1.86 -12.65 -10.45
CA LYS A 29 1.63 -13.98 -11.00
C LYS A 29 1.70 -13.96 -12.51
N VAL A 30 2.64 -14.77 -12.97
CA VAL A 30 2.89 -15.19 -14.35
C VAL A 30 1.70 -16.01 -14.85
N SER A 31 1.29 -15.71 -16.08
CA SER A 31 0.24 -16.37 -16.87
C SER A 31 0.60 -17.80 -17.26
N GLU A 32 -0.37 -18.71 -17.24
CA GLU A 32 -0.43 -19.86 -18.15
C GLU A 32 -1.89 -20.21 -18.44
N SER A 33 -2.15 -20.51 -19.71
CA SER A 33 -3.44 -20.59 -20.41
C SER A 33 -4.15 -21.94 -20.28
N ASP A 34 -5.44 -21.90 -20.62
CA ASP A 34 -6.43 -22.97 -20.79
C ASP A 34 -5.91 -24.29 -21.35
N ASP A 35 -6.46 -25.41 -20.83
CA ASP A 35 -7.13 -26.40 -21.68
C ASP A 35 -8.04 -27.33 -20.86
N THR A 36 -9.26 -27.48 -21.40
CA THR A 36 -10.41 -28.33 -21.08
C THR A 36 -10.16 -29.75 -20.54
N GLU A 37 -10.98 -30.17 -19.55
CA GLU A 37 -11.31 -31.58 -19.27
C GLU A 37 -12.72 -31.91 -19.77
N PRO A 38 -12.98 -33.13 -20.27
CA PRO A 38 -14.32 -33.69 -20.34
C PRO A 38 -14.59 -34.71 -19.21
N GLU A 39 -15.88 -34.76 -18.90
CA GLU A 39 -16.70 -35.60 -18.02
C GLU A 39 -16.36 -37.10 -17.99
N GLU A 40 -16.60 -37.75 -16.82
CA GLU A 40 -17.59 -38.82 -16.73
C GLU A 40 -17.87 -39.26 -15.26
N GLU A 41 -19.16 -39.44 -14.98
CA GLU A 41 -19.74 -39.88 -13.72
C GLU A 41 -19.75 -41.42 -13.53
N SER A 42 -19.83 -41.80 -12.25
CA SER A 42 -20.82 -42.76 -11.70
C SER A 42 -20.36 -44.13 -11.17
N ALA A 43 -21.06 -44.48 -10.09
CA ALA A 43 -21.37 -45.81 -9.53
C ALA A 43 -20.36 -46.51 -8.58
N GLY A 44 -20.67 -46.40 -7.27
CA GLY A 44 -21.28 -47.55 -6.59
C GLY A 44 -20.44 -48.35 -5.57
N SER A 45 -20.92 -48.34 -4.33
CA SER A 45 -20.91 -49.42 -3.30
C SER A 45 -19.69 -49.62 -2.37
N VAL A 46 -20.00 -49.63 -1.06
CA VAL A 46 -19.19 -50.06 0.11
C VAL A 46 -19.86 -51.35 0.62
N PRO A 47 -19.18 -52.45 1.05
CA PRO A 47 -18.27 -52.55 2.23
C PRO A 47 -17.21 -53.70 2.11
N PRO A 48 -16.50 -54.22 3.15
CA PRO A 48 -16.24 -53.79 4.53
C PRO A 48 -14.73 -53.66 4.88
N LYS A 49 -14.44 -53.18 6.09
CA LYS A 49 -13.11 -53.05 6.69
C LYS A 49 -12.29 -54.37 6.63
N GLY A 50 -11.20 -54.34 5.87
CA GLY A 50 -10.14 -55.36 5.85
C GLY A 50 -8.75 -54.71 5.90
N LYS A 51 -7.87 -55.22 6.76
CA LYS A 51 -6.51 -54.73 7.06
C LYS A 51 -5.73 -54.30 5.81
N ARG A 52 -5.37 -53.02 5.67
CA ARG A 52 -4.45 -52.55 4.61
C ARG A 52 -2.99 -52.74 5.04
N VAL A 53 -2.36 -53.72 4.41
CA VAL A 53 -0.91 -53.99 4.42
C VAL A 53 -0.17 -52.75 3.91
N LYS A 54 0.79 -52.22 4.68
CA LYS A 54 1.70 -51.15 4.20
C LYS A 54 2.52 -51.69 3.02
N ALA A 55 2.23 -51.23 1.81
CA ALA A 55 3.05 -51.54 0.64
C ALA A 55 4.46 -50.93 0.79
N ASN A 56 5.47 -51.78 0.74
CA ASN A 56 6.87 -51.40 0.93
C ASN A 56 7.32 -50.49 -0.24
N LYS A 57 7.69 -49.22 0.04
CA LYS A 57 8.15 -48.23 -0.97
C LYS A 57 9.28 -48.75 -1.87
N THR A 58 10.02 -49.75 -1.41
CA THR A 58 11.09 -50.47 -2.12
C THR A 58 10.61 -51.25 -3.36
N ASN A 59 9.34 -51.64 -3.45
CA ASN A 59 8.82 -52.33 -4.63
C ASN A 59 8.55 -51.38 -5.81
N LYS A 60 8.12 -50.13 -5.56
CA LYS A 60 7.88 -49.12 -6.61
C LYS A 60 9.12 -48.74 -7.41
N ILE A 61 10.32 -48.95 -6.85
CA ILE A 61 11.58 -48.72 -7.60
C ILE A 61 11.67 -49.69 -8.78
N LYS A 62 11.22 -50.94 -8.63
CA LYS A 62 11.40 -51.99 -9.62
C LYS A 62 10.61 -51.73 -10.91
N ASP A 63 9.54 -50.94 -10.84
CA ASP A 63 8.69 -50.60 -11.99
C ASP A 63 9.44 -49.85 -13.10
N TYR A 64 10.59 -49.24 -12.76
CA TYR A 64 11.44 -48.48 -13.70
C TYR A 64 12.67 -49.27 -14.18
N PHE A 65 12.73 -50.58 -13.87
CA PHE A 65 13.85 -51.43 -14.26
C PHE A 65 13.37 -52.80 -14.76
N ILE A 66 13.94 -53.25 -15.86
CA ILE A 66 13.80 -54.64 -16.31
C ILE A 66 14.82 -55.47 -15.52
N ILE A 67 14.35 -56.40 -14.69
CA ILE A 67 15.20 -57.22 -13.80
C ILE A 67 15.38 -58.60 -14.40
N GLU A 68 16.64 -58.94 -14.69
CA GLU A 68 17.05 -60.24 -15.22
C GLU A 68 18.07 -60.90 -14.30
N GLN A 69 18.32 -62.19 -14.49
CA GLN A 69 19.40 -62.88 -13.78
C GLN A 69 20.76 -62.38 -14.29
N ASP A 70 21.72 -62.13 -13.39
CA ASP A 70 23.06 -61.67 -13.83
C ASP A 70 23.76 -62.83 -14.56
N PRO A 71 24.02 -62.73 -15.88
CA PRO A 71 24.61 -63.82 -16.66
C PRO A 71 26.04 -64.15 -16.24
N LYS A 72 26.68 -63.29 -15.42
CA LYS A 72 28.05 -63.47 -14.92
C LYS A 72 28.12 -64.05 -13.51
N SER A 73 27.00 -64.34 -12.84
CA SER A 73 26.96 -64.92 -11.48
C SER A 73 26.39 -66.34 -11.48
N LYS A 74 27.08 -67.29 -10.81
CA LYS A 74 26.60 -68.67 -10.59
C LYS A 74 25.55 -68.78 -9.47
N LYS A 75 25.24 -67.68 -8.74
CA LYS A 75 24.25 -67.65 -7.66
C LYS A 75 22.88 -67.21 -8.17
N THR A 76 21.83 -67.98 -7.87
CA THR A 76 20.44 -67.71 -8.29
C THR A 76 19.85 -66.42 -7.67
N THR A 77 20.48 -65.88 -6.64
CA THR A 77 20.02 -64.68 -5.91
C THR A 77 20.54 -63.35 -6.46
N ASP A 78 21.51 -63.39 -7.38
CA ASP A 78 22.11 -62.20 -7.98
C ASP A 78 21.38 -61.84 -9.29
N LYS A 79 20.85 -60.62 -9.33
CA LYS A 79 20.09 -60.10 -10.46
C LYS A 79 20.74 -58.83 -11.00
N GLN A 80 20.39 -58.44 -12.20
CA GLN A 80 20.74 -57.15 -12.77
C GLN A 80 19.48 -56.39 -13.19
N GLY A 81 19.44 -55.09 -12.92
CA GLY A 81 18.35 -54.20 -13.30
C GLY A 81 18.80 -53.26 -14.40
N LYS A 82 18.10 -53.28 -15.53
CA LYS A 82 18.31 -52.38 -16.66
C LYS A 82 17.32 -51.22 -16.59
N CYS A 83 17.83 -49.99 -16.51
CA CYS A 83 16.99 -48.79 -16.37
C CYS A 83 16.24 -48.51 -17.68
N THR A 84 14.90 -48.38 -17.62
CA THR A 84 14.07 -48.08 -18.80
C THR A 84 14.06 -46.60 -19.17
N LEU A 85 14.51 -45.72 -18.28
CA LEU A 85 14.52 -44.26 -18.46
C LEU A 85 15.83 -43.73 -19.09
N CYS A 86 16.88 -44.54 -19.16
CA CYS A 86 18.18 -44.16 -19.71
C CYS A 86 18.22 -44.43 -21.23
N VAL A 87 17.63 -43.55 -22.04
CA VAL A 87 17.46 -43.75 -23.50
C VAL A 87 18.78 -43.92 -24.26
N VAL A 88 19.87 -43.26 -23.84
CA VAL A 88 21.14 -43.22 -24.61
C VAL A 88 22.20 -44.23 -24.13
N LYS A 89 22.18 -44.63 -22.85
CA LYS A 89 23.31 -45.37 -22.22
C LYS A 89 22.99 -46.78 -21.73
N ASN A 90 21.75 -47.25 -21.90
CA ASN A 90 21.31 -48.62 -21.55
C ASN A 90 21.93 -49.15 -20.24
N THR A 91 21.84 -48.35 -19.17
CA THR A 91 22.57 -48.58 -17.91
C THR A 91 22.06 -49.86 -17.22
N VAL A 92 22.96 -50.84 -17.04
CA VAL A 92 22.69 -52.09 -16.31
C VAL A 92 23.36 -52.04 -14.93
N LEU A 93 22.60 -52.30 -13.88
CA LEU A 93 23.04 -52.20 -12.49
C LEU A 93 22.92 -53.54 -11.78
N LYS A 94 23.99 -53.96 -11.08
CA LYS A 94 23.99 -55.20 -10.31
C LYS A 94 23.21 -55.08 -9.00
N MET A 95 22.39 -56.10 -8.73
CA MET A 95 21.62 -56.28 -7.51
C MET A 95 22.14 -57.50 -6.76
N LYS A 96 22.91 -57.26 -5.70
CA LYS A 96 23.32 -58.33 -4.77
C LYS A 96 22.17 -58.62 -3.81
N ASN A 97 21.91 -59.90 -3.53
CA ASN A 97 20.87 -60.37 -2.60
C ASN A 97 19.47 -59.76 -2.88
N CYS A 98 19.13 -59.51 -4.14
CA CYS A 98 17.87 -58.87 -4.55
C CYS A 98 17.58 -57.46 -3.96
N GLY A 99 18.59 -56.78 -3.40
CA GLY A 99 18.44 -55.44 -2.83
C GLY A 99 18.30 -54.35 -3.89
N THR A 100 17.41 -53.37 -3.68
CA THR A 100 17.13 -52.27 -4.63
C THR A 100 17.96 -51.01 -4.38
N SER A 101 18.92 -51.04 -3.44
CA SER A 101 19.74 -49.88 -3.05
C SER A 101 20.52 -49.26 -4.22
N SER A 102 21.08 -50.10 -5.09
CA SER A 102 21.80 -49.66 -6.30
C SER A 102 20.87 -48.95 -7.29
N LEU A 103 19.66 -49.48 -7.48
CA LEU A 103 18.63 -48.93 -8.37
C LEU A 103 18.12 -47.58 -7.83
N ARG A 104 17.87 -47.52 -6.53
CA ARG A 104 17.47 -46.29 -5.83
C ARG A 104 18.49 -45.17 -6.01
N ARG A 105 19.78 -45.47 -5.80
CA ARG A 105 20.86 -44.50 -5.95
C ARG A 105 20.98 -44.00 -7.39
N HIS A 106 20.74 -44.87 -8.37
CA HIS A 106 20.71 -44.47 -9.77
C HIS A 106 19.55 -43.52 -10.08
N LEU A 107 18.32 -43.82 -9.62
CA LEU A 107 17.18 -42.92 -9.78
C LEU A 107 17.46 -41.57 -9.12
N GLN A 108 18.00 -41.55 -7.90
CA GLN A 108 18.36 -40.30 -7.21
C GLN A 108 19.40 -39.46 -7.97
N ALA A 109 20.37 -40.11 -8.63
CA ALA A 109 21.47 -39.40 -9.27
C ALA A 109 21.22 -39.01 -10.74
N LYS A 110 20.32 -39.72 -11.45
CA LYS A 110 20.12 -39.57 -12.90
C LYS A 110 18.66 -39.34 -13.29
N HIS A 111 17.70 -39.66 -12.44
CA HIS A 111 16.27 -39.51 -12.68
C HIS A 111 15.58 -38.87 -11.46
N THR A 112 16.10 -37.71 -11.04
CA THR A 112 15.75 -37.05 -9.76
C THR A 112 14.25 -36.84 -9.61
N ARG A 113 13.54 -36.42 -10.67
CA ARG A 113 12.08 -36.25 -10.67
C ARG A 113 11.34 -37.55 -10.34
N VAL A 114 11.76 -38.69 -10.89
CA VAL A 114 11.15 -40.01 -10.60
C VAL A 114 11.46 -40.44 -9.16
N TYR A 115 12.68 -40.17 -8.70
CA TYR A 115 13.05 -40.43 -7.30
C TYR A 115 12.21 -39.60 -6.32
N GLU A 116 12.03 -38.31 -6.60
CA GLU A 116 11.23 -37.37 -5.83
C GLU A 116 9.75 -37.79 -5.80
N ASN A 117 9.18 -38.25 -6.93
CA ASN A 117 7.81 -38.76 -6.97
C ASN A 117 7.60 -40.03 -6.11
N ILE A 118 8.61 -40.90 -5.99
CA ILE A 118 8.47 -42.14 -5.20
C ILE A 118 8.71 -41.88 -3.70
N PHE A 119 9.66 -41.00 -3.35
CA PHE A 119 10.16 -40.85 -1.98
C PHE A 119 9.82 -39.51 -1.30
N GLY A 120 9.34 -38.51 -2.04
CA GLY A 120 8.73 -37.28 -1.53
C GLY A 120 9.71 -36.29 -0.88
N GLY A 121 10.75 -35.84 -1.58
CA GLY A 121 11.64 -34.78 -1.09
C GLY A 121 12.72 -34.36 -2.09
N SER A 122 12.91 -33.04 -2.26
CA SER A 122 13.89 -32.40 -3.14
C SER A 122 15.33 -32.77 -2.77
N SER A 123 16.15 -33.15 -3.75
CA SER A 123 17.57 -33.50 -3.50
C SER A 123 18.46 -32.25 -3.37
N PRO A 124 19.46 -32.20 -2.46
CA PRO A 124 20.46 -31.13 -2.41
C PRO A 124 21.58 -31.34 -3.46
N PRO A 125 22.35 -30.28 -3.82
CA PRO A 125 23.40 -30.37 -4.82
C PRO A 125 24.64 -31.10 -4.29
N LYS A 126 25.39 -31.72 -5.21
CA LYS A 126 26.62 -32.45 -4.94
C LYS A 126 27.76 -31.50 -4.56
N SER A 127 28.45 -31.78 -3.47
CA SER A 127 29.87 -31.48 -3.31
C SER A 127 30.59 -32.65 -2.66
N GLU A 128 31.84 -32.82 -3.07
CA GLU A 128 32.71 -33.97 -2.85
C GLU A 128 33.17 -34.07 -1.39
N ALA A 129 33.36 -35.32 -0.95
CA ALA A 129 33.80 -35.69 0.38
C ALA A 129 35.23 -36.21 0.32
N GLU A 130 36.01 -35.93 1.37
CA GLU A 130 37.02 -36.87 1.84
C GLU A 130 36.92 -37.06 3.36
N ALA A 131 37.16 -38.32 3.74
CA ALA A 131 36.76 -38.96 4.98
C ALA A 131 37.92 -39.10 5.98
N SER A 132 37.58 -39.31 7.26
CA SER A 132 38.16 -40.42 8.03
C SER A 132 37.27 -40.82 9.21
N ALA A 133 37.38 -42.09 9.58
CA ALA A 133 36.36 -42.96 10.17
C ALA A 133 36.49 -43.17 11.69
N SER A 134 35.55 -43.97 12.24
CA SER A 134 35.51 -44.63 13.57
C SER A 134 34.82 -43.79 14.66
N SER A 135 33.83 -44.25 15.45
CA SER A 135 33.44 -45.57 15.94
C SER A 135 31.99 -45.56 16.46
N ASN A 136 31.41 -46.75 16.59
CA ASN A 136 30.13 -47.03 17.26
C ASN A 136 29.92 -46.28 18.60
N ARG A 137 28.83 -45.51 18.73
CA ARG A 137 28.13 -45.31 20.01
C ARG A 137 26.62 -45.39 19.82
N ARG A 138 25.99 -46.22 20.65
CA ARG A 138 24.55 -46.39 20.81
C ARG A 138 23.86 -45.02 20.83
N SER A 139 22.91 -44.79 19.94
CA SER A 139 22.05 -43.61 20.00
C SER A 139 21.09 -43.77 21.18
N THR A 140 21.40 -43.14 22.30
CA THR A 140 20.50 -42.99 23.44
C THR A 140 19.24 -42.23 23.01
N ILE A 141 18.14 -42.41 23.75
CA ILE A 141 16.86 -41.69 23.61
C ILE A 141 17.04 -40.15 23.50
N THR A 142 18.17 -39.62 23.96
CA THR A 142 18.61 -38.23 23.79
C THR A 142 18.63 -37.77 22.32
N ASN A 143 19.07 -38.60 21.38
CA ASN A 143 19.14 -38.23 19.95
C ASN A 143 17.75 -38.16 19.30
N TRP A 144 16.73 -38.77 19.90
CA TRP A 144 15.34 -38.64 19.45
C TRP A 144 14.66 -37.40 20.05
N LEU A 145 14.97 -37.09 21.31
CA LEU A 145 14.55 -35.85 21.97
C LEU A 145 15.14 -34.59 21.32
N GLU A 146 16.40 -34.62 20.90
CA GLU A 146 17.00 -33.52 20.12
C GLU A 146 16.32 -33.33 18.77
N LYS A 147 15.83 -34.42 18.16
CA LYS A 147 15.16 -34.40 16.85
C LYS A 147 13.73 -33.84 16.90
N THR A 148 13.07 -33.88 18.06
CA THR A 148 11.79 -33.18 18.26
C THR A 148 11.92 -31.67 18.44
N THR A 149 13.14 -31.14 18.53
CA THR A 149 13.44 -29.70 18.64
C THR A 149 13.74 -29.00 17.31
N SER A 150 13.62 -29.69 16.18
CA SER A 150 14.11 -29.21 14.88
C SER A 150 13.28 -28.09 14.25
N CYS A 151 12.24 -27.57 14.93
CA CYS A 151 11.55 -26.36 14.48
C CYS A 151 12.34 -25.07 14.83
N SER A 152 13.45 -25.18 15.59
CA SER A 152 14.19 -24.03 16.15
C SER A 152 15.57 -23.76 15.54
N GLU A 153 15.99 -24.48 14.50
CA GLU A 153 17.35 -24.37 13.95
C GLU A 153 17.55 -23.16 13.02
N ASN A 154 16.46 -22.58 12.48
CA ASN A 154 16.53 -21.44 11.54
C ASN A 154 16.03 -20.10 12.11
N PHE A 155 15.79 -20.01 13.42
CA PHE A 155 15.30 -18.75 14.01
C PHE A 155 16.44 -17.73 14.16
N GLN A 156 16.30 -16.60 13.48
CA GLN A 156 17.22 -15.47 13.55
C GLN A 156 16.59 -14.32 14.32
N GLN A 157 17.07 -14.07 15.53
CA GLN A 157 16.57 -13.02 16.42
C GLN A 157 16.63 -11.63 15.76
N ASP A 158 17.70 -11.32 15.02
CA ASP A 158 17.84 -10.03 14.34
C ASP A 158 16.79 -9.83 13.24
N LYS A 159 16.48 -10.89 12.48
CA LYS A 159 15.45 -10.84 11.43
C LYS A 159 14.06 -10.66 12.06
N PHE A 160 13.80 -11.38 13.16
CA PHE A 160 12.56 -11.23 13.92
C PHE A 160 12.40 -9.79 14.45
N GLN A 161 13.42 -9.21 15.06
CA GLN A 161 13.39 -7.84 15.56
C GLN A 161 13.16 -6.79 14.46
N LYS A 162 13.77 -6.98 13.27
CA LYS A 162 13.49 -6.12 12.11
C LYS A 162 12.02 -6.16 11.69
N LEU A 163 11.43 -7.36 11.65
CA LEU A 163 10.00 -7.52 11.35
C LEU A 163 9.11 -6.87 12.42
N LEU A 164 9.50 -6.91 13.70
CA LEU A 164 8.77 -6.20 14.75
C LEU A 164 8.83 -4.67 14.56
N VAL A 165 9.99 -4.12 14.19
CA VAL A 165 10.15 -2.69 13.87
C VAL A 165 9.27 -2.31 12.68
N GLU A 166 9.31 -3.11 11.62
CA GLU A 166 8.47 -2.90 10.44
C GLU A 166 6.99 -2.96 10.78
N TYR A 167 6.58 -3.92 11.61
CA TYR A 167 5.19 -4.07 12.05
C TYR A 167 4.69 -2.86 12.83
N ILE A 168 5.45 -2.37 13.82
CA ILE A 168 5.02 -1.18 14.59
C ILE A 168 5.00 0.07 13.72
N ALA A 169 5.91 0.18 12.74
CA ALA A 169 5.95 1.31 11.83
C ALA A 169 4.74 1.30 10.88
N GLN A 170 4.45 0.16 10.24
CA GLN A 170 3.33 0.01 9.31
C GLN A 170 1.96 0.15 9.99
N LYS A 171 1.87 -0.20 11.28
CA LYS A 171 0.62 -0.15 12.05
C LYS A 171 0.51 1.06 12.98
N TYR A 172 1.46 1.99 12.94
CA TYR A 172 1.50 3.18 13.79
C TYR A 172 1.38 2.86 15.30
N LEU A 173 2.04 1.78 15.74
CA LEU A 173 1.93 1.27 17.11
C LEU A 173 3.00 1.89 18.01
N PRO A 174 2.72 2.07 19.31
CA PRO A 174 3.69 2.62 20.25
C PRO A 174 4.85 1.65 20.51
N PHE A 175 6.02 2.18 20.90
CA PHE A 175 7.22 1.35 21.12
C PHE A 175 7.08 0.29 22.23
N ASN A 176 6.12 0.45 23.15
CA ASN A 176 5.84 -0.51 24.21
C ASN A 176 4.79 -1.55 23.82
N PHE A 177 4.37 -1.62 22.55
CA PHE A 177 3.28 -2.48 22.09
C PHE A 177 3.48 -3.97 22.46
N PHE A 178 4.71 -4.48 22.43
CA PHE A 178 5.02 -5.88 22.73
C PHE A 178 5.41 -6.15 24.19
N GLU A 179 5.30 -5.17 25.09
CA GLU A 179 5.67 -5.33 26.50
C GLU A 179 4.58 -6.03 27.34
N ASP A 180 3.39 -6.26 26.78
CA ASP A 180 2.31 -6.91 27.51
C ASP A 180 2.61 -8.40 27.77
N ALA A 181 2.05 -8.90 28.87
CA ALA A 181 2.31 -10.27 29.32
C ALA A 181 1.77 -11.35 28.36
N ILE A 182 0.74 -11.04 27.56
CA ILE A 182 0.13 -11.99 26.64
C ILE A 182 0.99 -12.14 25.39
N SER A 183 1.48 -11.03 24.83
CA SER A 183 2.47 -11.05 23.73
C SER A 183 3.67 -11.92 24.08
N GLY A 184 4.26 -11.70 25.27
CA GLY A 184 5.38 -12.51 25.73
C GLY A 184 5.08 -14.02 25.77
N LYS A 185 3.90 -14.42 26.23
CA LYS A 185 3.46 -15.84 26.25
C LYS A 185 3.22 -16.37 24.84
N MET A 186 2.56 -15.61 23.99
CA MET A 186 2.23 -15.98 22.62
C MET A 186 3.50 -16.26 21.79
N TYR A 187 4.46 -15.33 21.78
CA TYR A 187 5.69 -15.51 21.00
C TYR A 187 6.60 -16.60 21.57
N LYS A 188 6.64 -16.80 22.90
CA LYS A 188 7.35 -17.93 23.51
C LYS A 188 6.70 -19.28 23.19
N PHE A 189 5.37 -19.32 23.07
CA PHE A 189 4.65 -20.51 22.62
C PHE A 189 5.00 -20.86 21.16
N LEU A 190 5.04 -19.86 20.27
CA LEU A 190 5.44 -20.04 18.88
C LEU A 190 6.91 -20.45 18.73
N ASN A 191 7.81 -19.79 19.48
CA ASN A 191 9.22 -20.12 19.50
C ASN A 191 9.85 -19.76 20.86
N PRO A 192 10.29 -20.76 21.65
CA PRO A 192 10.90 -20.52 22.96
C PRO A 192 12.16 -19.64 22.94
N LYS A 193 12.85 -19.53 21.79
CA LYS A 193 14.05 -18.69 21.62
C LYS A 193 13.73 -17.22 21.31
N ALA A 194 12.50 -16.90 20.94
CA ALA A 194 12.12 -15.53 20.57
C ALA A 194 12.10 -14.62 21.80
N THR A 195 12.88 -13.55 21.75
CA THR A 195 12.85 -12.49 22.77
C THR A 195 12.20 -11.24 22.19
N LEU A 196 11.20 -10.72 22.90
CA LEU A 196 10.55 -9.46 22.53
C LEU A 196 11.35 -8.29 23.11
N PRO A 197 11.57 -7.23 22.33
CA PRO A 197 12.22 -6.04 22.84
C PRO A 197 11.27 -5.23 23.73
N GLY A 198 11.80 -4.69 24.83
CA GLY A 198 11.11 -3.64 25.59
C GLY A 198 11.13 -2.31 24.84
N ARG A 199 10.42 -1.30 25.34
CA ARG A 199 10.21 0.04 24.75
C ARG A 199 11.51 0.71 24.32
N ASN A 200 12.50 0.73 25.22
CA ASN A 200 13.80 1.37 24.94
C ASN A 200 14.59 0.59 23.89
N GLN A 201 14.53 -0.75 23.94
CA GLN A 201 15.18 -1.60 22.95
C GLN A 201 14.50 -1.45 21.59
N MET A 202 13.17 -1.38 21.55
CA MET A 202 12.40 -1.15 20.33
C MET A 202 12.76 0.20 19.71
N LYS A 203 12.80 1.28 20.50
CA LYS A 203 13.27 2.59 20.03
C LYS A 203 14.69 2.51 19.43
N SER A 204 15.62 1.84 20.11
CA SER A 204 16.99 1.67 19.62
C SER A 204 17.05 0.87 18.31
N LEU A 205 16.26 -0.21 18.20
CA LEU A 205 16.13 -1.01 16.98
C LEU A 205 15.54 -0.22 15.83
N THR A 206 14.51 0.61 16.08
CA THR A 206 13.94 1.53 15.08
C THR A 206 15.00 2.51 14.57
N LEU A 207 15.75 3.17 15.45
CA LEU A 207 16.81 4.10 15.06
C LEU A 207 17.93 3.41 14.26
N LYS A 208 18.32 2.20 14.65
CA LYS A 208 19.32 1.40 13.91
C LYS A 208 18.80 1.00 12.53
N THR A 209 17.53 0.62 12.43
CA THR A 209 16.88 0.27 11.16
C THR A 209 16.79 1.48 10.23
N PHE A 210 16.41 2.63 10.78
CA PHE A 210 16.39 3.91 10.06
C PHE A 210 17.78 4.28 9.53
N ALA A 211 18.82 4.24 10.36
CA ALA A 211 20.19 4.53 9.93
C ALA A 211 20.67 3.57 8.81
N ALA A 212 20.32 2.28 8.91
CA ALA A 212 20.64 1.31 7.85
C ALA A 212 19.89 1.60 6.54
N ALA A 213 18.61 2.01 6.62
CA ALA A 213 17.84 2.44 5.47
C ALA A 213 18.45 3.69 4.81
N GLN A 214 18.84 4.69 5.59
CA GLN A 214 19.55 5.89 5.09
C GLN A 214 20.83 5.54 4.34
N GLN A 215 21.66 4.62 4.86
CA GLN A 215 22.86 4.17 4.16
C GLN A 215 22.55 3.43 2.86
N THR A 216 21.46 2.67 2.82
CA THR A 216 20.98 1.98 1.62
C THR A 216 20.55 3.00 0.56
N ILE A 217 19.76 4.00 0.94
CA ILE A 217 19.32 5.10 0.07
C ILE A 217 20.54 5.87 -0.46
N LYS A 218 21.47 6.26 0.43
CA LYS A 218 22.72 6.94 0.04
C LYS A 218 23.52 6.15 -0.98
N SER A 219 23.61 4.84 -0.81
CA SER A 219 24.29 3.96 -1.78
C SER A 219 23.55 3.93 -3.12
N SER A 220 22.22 3.86 -3.11
CA SER A 220 21.39 3.89 -4.32
C SER A 220 21.56 5.21 -5.09
N LEU A 221 21.50 6.35 -4.39
CA LEU A 221 21.67 7.67 -4.97
C LEU A 221 23.06 7.88 -5.58
N LYS A 222 24.12 7.35 -4.94
CA LYS A 222 25.48 7.38 -5.50
C LYS A 222 25.63 6.62 -6.81
N THR A 223 24.87 5.54 -6.99
CA THR A 223 24.86 4.78 -8.24
C THR A 223 23.93 5.37 -9.29
N CYS A 224 23.17 6.41 -8.94
CA CYS A 224 22.28 7.10 -9.85
C CYS A 224 23.06 8.13 -10.67
N ASN A 225 23.06 7.96 -11.99
CA ASN A 225 23.65 8.93 -12.91
C ASN A 225 22.65 10.00 -13.39
N SER A 226 21.38 9.92 -12.98
CA SER A 226 20.37 10.92 -13.35
C SER A 226 20.49 12.17 -12.47
N LYS A 227 19.92 13.27 -12.96
CA LYS A 227 19.55 14.37 -12.08
C LYS A 227 18.37 13.95 -11.20
N ILE A 228 18.20 14.62 -10.07
CA ILE A 228 17.25 14.32 -9.00
C ILE A 228 16.37 15.54 -8.78
N SER A 229 15.06 15.35 -8.86
CA SER A 229 14.08 16.35 -8.46
C SER A 229 13.68 16.14 -7.00
N PHE A 230 13.34 17.20 -6.30
CA PHE A 230 12.93 17.13 -4.90
C PHE A 230 11.55 17.75 -4.73
N THR A 231 10.72 17.15 -3.88
CA THR A 231 9.51 17.80 -3.37
C THR A 231 9.72 18.08 -1.89
N ILE A 232 9.39 19.29 -1.46
CA ILE A 232 9.43 19.70 -0.05
C ILE A 232 8.01 20.02 0.35
N ASP A 233 7.44 19.20 1.23
CA ASP A 233 6.10 19.39 1.77
C ASP A 233 6.18 19.86 3.22
N GLY A 234 5.54 20.99 3.51
CA GLY A 234 5.56 21.62 4.82
C GLY A 234 4.18 21.60 5.45
N TRP A 235 4.06 21.12 6.69
CA TRP A 235 2.79 21.16 7.42
C TRP A 235 2.99 21.41 8.90
N SER A 236 1.97 22.00 9.52
CA SER A 236 1.84 22.10 10.96
C SER A 236 1.00 20.94 11.49
N SER A 237 1.49 20.24 12.50
CA SER A 237 0.73 19.21 13.22
C SER A 237 -0.29 19.82 14.18
N PHE A 238 -1.21 18.99 14.67
CA PHE A 238 -2.22 19.36 15.67
C PHE A 238 -1.65 19.95 16.97
N ASN A 239 -0.39 19.65 17.30
CA ASN A 239 0.30 20.20 18.46
C ASN A 239 1.13 21.46 18.12
N MET A 240 0.77 22.14 17.01
CA MET A 240 1.39 23.36 16.52
C MET A 240 2.90 23.23 16.26
N LYS A 241 3.34 22.05 15.81
CA LYS A 241 4.73 21.82 15.43
C LYS A 241 4.82 21.72 13.92
N GLY A 242 5.69 22.53 13.33
CA GLY A 242 6.00 22.43 11.92
C GLY A 242 6.85 21.22 11.60
N TYR A 243 6.62 20.64 10.43
CA TYR A 243 7.46 19.60 9.86
C TYR A 243 7.66 19.84 8.37
N TYR A 244 8.79 19.36 7.85
CA TYR A 244 9.04 19.24 6.42
C TYR A 244 9.32 17.78 6.05
N GLY A 245 8.61 17.28 5.05
CA GLY A 245 8.98 16.07 4.31
C GLY A 245 9.84 16.44 3.12
N ILE A 246 11.02 15.83 2.99
CA ILE A 246 11.90 16.03 1.84
C ILE A 246 11.94 14.71 1.06
N THR A 247 11.40 14.73 -0.15
CA THR A 247 11.30 13.53 -1.00
C THR A 247 12.13 13.73 -2.26
N ALA A 248 12.93 12.73 -2.63
CA ALA A 248 13.70 12.68 -3.85
C ALA A 248 13.00 11.84 -4.92
N HIS A 249 13.05 12.34 -6.15
CA HIS A 249 12.45 11.74 -7.33
C HIS A 249 13.52 11.61 -8.41
N PHE A 250 13.77 10.39 -8.88
CA PHE A 250 14.81 10.13 -9.88
C PHE A 250 14.54 8.86 -10.68
N ILE A 251 15.21 8.72 -11.82
CA ILE A 251 15.11 7.53 -12.66
C ILE A 251 16.43 6.76 -12.55
N ASP A 252 16.37 5.48 -12.18
CA ASP A 252 17.57 4.66 -12.08
C ASP A 252 18.06 4.13 -13.44
N LYS A 253 19.18 3.42 -13.43
CA LYS A 253 19.77 2.78 -14.63
C LYS A 253 18.86 1.75 -15.31
N ASN A 254 17.85 1.23 -14.62
CA ASN A 254 16.88 0.28 -15.16
C ASN A 254 15.64 1.00 -15.68
N TRP A 255 15.68 2.33 -15.82
CA TRP A 255 14.56 3.15 -16.26
C TRP A 255 13.35 3.10 -15.31
N LYS A 256 13.58 2.80 -14.03
CA LYS A 256 12.53 2.81 -13.01
C LYS A 256 12.49 4.17 -12.33
N LEU A 257 11.30 4.77 -12.29
CA LEU A 257 11.04 5.96 -11.47
C LEU A 257 11.01 5.57 -9.99
N HIS A 258 11.74 6.32 -9.18
CA HIS A 258 11.78 6.18 -7.73
C HIS A 258 11.28 7.45 -7.06
N CYS A 259 10.41 7.28 -6.08
CA CYS A 259 9.97 8.30 -5.14
C CYS A 259 10.39 7.87 -3.74
N ILE A 260 11.32 8.60 -3.11
CA ILE A 260 11.92 8.20 -1.83
C ILE A 260 11.93 9.38 -0.87
N LEU A 261 11.25 9.24 0.27
CA LEU A 261 11.37 10.17 1.39
C LEU A 261 12.80 10.09 1.97
N LEU A 262 13.56 11.17 1.84
CA LEU A 262 14.93 11.26 2.33
C LEU A 262 15.00 11.60 3.80
N ASP A 263 14.13 12.52 4.24
CA ASP A 263 14.05 12.93 5.62
C ASP A 263 12.67 13.48 5.98
N PHE A 264 12.36 13.39 7.26
CA PHE A 264 11.19 13.98 7.88
C PHE A 264 11.62 14.80 9.09
N VAL A 265 11.65 16.12 8.91
CA VAL A 265 12.33 17.02 9.83
C VAL A 265 11.38 17.96 10.58
N PRO A 266 11.55 18.12 11.90
CA PRO A 266 10.82 19.14 12.65
C PRO A 266 11.35 20.55 12.38
N ALA A 267 10.45 21.45 12.01
CA ALA A 267 10.68 22.89 11.99
C ALA A 267 10.57 23.40 13.44
N HIS A 268 11.69 23.51 14.16
CA HIS A 268 11.73 23.85 15.58
C HIS A 268 11.34 25.33 15.86
N GLY A 269 10.13 25.76 15.49
CA GLY A 269 9.64 27.13 15.62
C GLY A 269 10.28 28.15 14.66
N GLN A 270 11.32 27.76 13.94
CA GLN A 270 11.97 28.58 12.91
C GLN A 270 11.40 28.20 11.54
N HIS A 271 10.20 28.70 11.23
CA HIS A 271 9.64 28.65 9.88
C HIS A 271 10.26 29.73 8.95
N THR A 272 11.53 30.06 9.17
CA THR A 272 12.23 31.03 8.33
C THR A 272 12.78 30.31 7.11
N SER A 273 12.67 30.94 5.95
CA SER A 273 13.20 30.41 4.69
C SER A 273 14.68 30.02 4.76
N ASN A 274 15.48 30.72 5.57
CA ASN A 274 16.89 30.41 5.83
C ASN A 274 17.06 29.08 6.58
N ALA A 275 16.26 28.81 7.61
CA ALA A 275 16.33 27.55 8.35
C ALA A 275 15.99 26.35 7.46
N ILE A 276 14.99 26.50 6.58
CA ILE A 276 14.61 25.46 5.60
C ILE A 276 15.75 25.24 4.60
N ALA A 277 16.36 26.32 4.09
CA ALA A 277 17.46 26.24 3.12
C ALA A 277 18.67 25.50 3.70
N LYS A 278 19.06 25.85 4.94
CA LYS A 278 20.13 25.18 5.65
C LYS A 278 19.83 23.70 5.89
N LEU A 279 18.62 23.39 6.37
CA LEU A 279 18.21 22.02 6.63
C LEU A 279 18.21 21.18 5.35
N PHE A 280 17.61 21.70 4.28
CA PHE A 280 17.59 21.01 2.99
C PHE A 280 19.01 20.79 2.47
N PHE A 281 19.89 21.78 2.61
CA PHE A 281 21.30 21.64 2.26
C PHE A 281 22.02 20.56 3.08
N GLU A 282 21.78 20.47 4.39
CA GLU A 282 22.33 19.41 5.25
C GLU A 282 21.88 18.01 4.78
N VAL A 283 20.61 17.85 4.37
CA VAL A 283 20.10 16.60 3.78
C VAL A 283 20.82 16.29 2.47
N LEU A 284 20.95 17.27 1.57
CA LEU A 284 21.66 17.08 0.29
C LEU A 284 23.13 16.70 0.50
N GLN A 285 23.81 17.30 1.50
CA GLN A 285 25.18 16.95 1.86
C GLN A 285 25.28 15.54 2.45
N PHE A 286 24.34 15.18 3.34
CA PHE A 286 24.32 13.84 3.93
C PHE A 286 24.21 12.76 2.87
N TYR A 287 23.38 12.96 1.84
CA TYR A 287 23.21 12.01 0.73
C TYR A 287 24.22 12.19 -0.43
N ASP A 288 25.06 13.23 -0.40
CA ASP A 288 26.07 13.54 -1.43
C ASP A 288 25.46 13.85 -2.81
N VAL A 289 24.35 14.61 -2.82
CA VAL A 289 23.54 14.90 -4.03
C VAL A 289 23.42 16.40 -4.36
N THR A 290 24.23 17.26 -3.73
CA THR A 290 24.20 18.72 -3.93
C THR A 290 24.37 19.17 -5.38
N LYS A 291 25.07 18.38 -6.21
CA LYS A 291 25.32 18.67 -7.64
C LYS A 291 24.32 18.01 -8.60
N CYS A 292 23.41 17.19 -8.07
CA CYS A 292 22.50 16.38 -8.87
C CYS A 292 21.11 16.99 -8.99
N ILE A 293 20.87 18.19 -8.45
CA ILE A 293 19.56 18.84 -8.44
C ILE A 293 19.08 19.13 -9.88
N GLN A 294 17.87 18.66 -10.21
CA GLN A 294 17.13 19.00 -11.43
C GLN A 294 16.08 20.08 -11.16
N GLY A 295 15.35 19.93 -10.06
CA GLY A 295 14.20 20.75 -9.74
C GLY A 295 13.78 20.56 -8.29
N ILE A 296 13.13 21.57 -7.73
CA ILE A 296 12.60 21.60 -6.37
C ILE A 296 11.17 22.10 -6.46
N THR A 297 10.23 21.25 -6.06
CA THR A 297 8.81 21.59 -5.99
C THR A 297 8.40 21.84 -4.55
N THR A 298 7.76 22.97 -4.29
CA THR A 298 7.26 23.36 -2.95
C THR A 298 5.82 23.85 -3.07
N ASP A 299 5.13 24.08 -1.95
CA ASP A 299 3.81 24.75 -1.97
C ASP A 299 3.88 26.19 -2.50
N ASN A 300 2.72 26.81 -2.75
CA ASN A 300 2.65 28.16 -3.34
C ASN A 300 2.70 29.25 -2.26
N THR A 301 3.84 29.34 -1.57
CA THR A 301 4.04 30.35 -0.53
C THR A 301 5.19 31.28 -0.90
N ASN A 302 5.05 32.58 -0.60
CA ASN A 302 6.07 33.59 -0.92
C ASN A 302 7.42 33.31 -0.24
N SER A 303 7.39 32.67 0.93
CA SER A 303 8.58 32.23 1.68
C SER A 303 9.44 31.23 0.90
N ASN A 304 8.88 30.50 -0.06
CA ASN A 304 9.64 29.53 -0.86
C ASN A 304 10.61 30.18 -1.86
N PHE A 305 10.26 31.33 -2.42
CA PHE A 305 11.20 32.09 -3.26
C PHE A 305 12.41 32.55 -2.46
N THR A 306 12.18 32.98 -1.22
CA THR A 306 13.27 33.31 -0.29
C THR A 306 14.09 32.06 0.04
N PHE A 307 13.47 30.90 0.23
CA PHE A 307 14.18 29.64 0.48
C PHE A 307 15.15 29.29 -0.66
N ILE A 308 14.71 29.39 -1.91
CA ILE A 308 15.57 29.12 -3.09
C ILE A 308 16.73 30.12 -3.17
N ARG A 309 16.48 31.39 -2.86
CA ARG A 309 17.54 32.41 -2.79
C ARG A 309 18.56 32.13 -1.68
N GLU A 310 18.09 31.73 -0.50
CA GLU A 310 18.98 31.36 0.61
C GLU A 310 19.78 30.09 0.27
N LEU A 311 19.18 29.12 -0.42
CA LEU A 311 19.88 27.92 -0.88
C LEU A 311 21.05 28.24 -1.82
N GLN A 312 20.95 29.29 -2.64
CA GLN A 312 22.03 29.77 -3.50
C GLN A 312 23.27 30.22 -2.70
N THR A 313 23.10 30.66 -1.45
CA THR A 313 24.24 31.01 -0.58
C THR A 313 25.04 29.78 -0.15
N HIS A 314 24.41 28.60 -0.14
CA HIS A 314 25.03 27.32 0.19
C HIS A 314 25.52 26.55 -1.06
N ILE A 315 24.87 26.74 -2.21
CA ILE A 315 25.18 26.09 -3.49
C ILE A 315 25.32 27.17 -4.57
N SER A 316 26.54 27.65 -4.80
CA SER A 316 26.81 28.79 -5.69
C SER A 316 26.42 28.56 -7.16
N GLU A 317 26.46 27.31 -7.64
CA GLU A 317 26.18 26.93 -9.04
C GLU A 317 24.69 26.64 -9.32
N ILE A 318 23.80 26.89 -8.35
CA ILE A 318 22.38 26.57 -8.51
C ILE A 318 21.65 27.61 -9.38
N ASP A 319 20.89 27.13 -10.37
CA ASP A 319 20.08 27.98 -11.25
C ASP A 319 18.74 28.33 -10.60
N THR A 320 18.74 29.31 -9.69
CA THR A 320 17.57 29.71 -8.91
C THR A 320 16.34 30.09 -9.73
N LYS A 321 16.47 30.37 -11.04
CA LYS A 321 15.35 30.75 -11.89
C LYS A 321 14.62 29.56 -12.50
N ASN A 322 15.33 28.48 -12.83
CA ASN A 322 14.76 27.37 -13.60
C ASN A 322 14.61 26.08 -12.79
N ILE A 323 15.04 26.06 -11.52
CA ILE A 323 14.92 24.86 -10.67
C ILE A 323 13.68 24.84 -9.79
N HIS A 324 13.02 25.98 -9.55
CA HIS A 324 11.91 26.04 -8.61
C HIS A 324 10.58 25.89 -9.32
N PHE A 325 9.75 24.97 -8.81
CA PHE A 325 8.41 24.72 -9.30
C PHE A 325 7.42 24.89 -8.15
N VAL A 326 6.28 25.51 -8.43
CA VAL A 326 5.19 25.60 -7.48
C VAL A 326 4.30 24.37 -7.60
N CYS A 327 3.85 23.85 -6.47
CA CYS A 327 2.96 22.70 -6.39
C CYS A 327 1.62 23.02 -7.06
N PHE A 328 1.34 22.34 -8.18
CA PHE A 328 0.10 22.54 -8.91
C PHE A 328 -1.13 22.05 -8.14
N ALA A 329 -1.01 20.98 -7.34
CA ALA A 329 -2.10 20.54 -6.46
C ALA A 329 -2.49 21.62 -5.45
N HIS A 330 -1.51 22.40 -4.95
CA HIS A 330 -1.78 23.55 -4.10
C HIS A 330 -2.47 24.69 -4.88
N MET A 331 -2.08 24.96 -6.13
CA MET A 331 -2.77 25.94 -6.98
C MET A 331 -4.23 25.55 -7.23
N LEU A 332 -4.50 24.27 -7.52
CA LEU A 332 -5.88 23.75 -7.62
C LEU A 332 -6.66 23.93 -6.31
N ASN A 333 -6.01 23.74 -5.16
CA ASN A 333 -6.63 23.97 -3.86
C ASN A 333 -7.03 25.43 -3.66
N LEU A 334 -6.18 26.37 -4.07
CA LEU A 334 -6.50 27.80 -4.02
C LEU A 334 -7.67 28.14 -4.95
N ALA A 335 -7.64 27.68 -6.21
CA ALA A 335 -8.71 27.92 -7.17
C ALA A 335 -10.07 27.35 -6.72
N ALA A 336 -10.08 26.12 -6.21
CA ALA A 336 -11.29 25.50 -5.67
C ALA A 336 -11.83 26.25 -4.44
N ARG A 337 -10.94 26.76 -3.57
CA ARG A 337 -11.34 27.59 -2.42
C ARG A 337 -11.93 28.92 -2.88
N ASP A 338 -11.32 29.58 -3.86
CA ASP A 338 -11.85 30.84 -4.40
C ASP A 338 -13.22 30.64 -5.06
N PHE A 339 -13.42 29.53 -5.78
CA PHE A 339 -14.73 29.14 -6.29
C PHE A 339 -15.78 29.03 -5.16
N MET A 340 -15.43 28.37 -4.05
CA MET A 340 -16.35 28.23 -2.91
C MET A 340 -16.65 29.56 -2.21
N LYS A 341 -15.76 30.56 -2.27
CA LYS A 341 -16.01 31.90 -1.69
C LYS A 341 -17.10 32.66 -2.42
N ILE A 342 -17.11 32.58 -3.76
CA ILE A 342 -18.10 33.29 -4.58
C ILE A 342 -19.51 32.85 -4.21
N LEU A 343 -19.69 31.53 -4.02
CA LEU A 343 -20.95 30.93 -3.61
C LEU A 343 -21.40 31.29 -2.18
N ASP A 344 -20.52 31.83 -1.33
CA ASP A 344 -20.89 32.34 0.00
C ASP A 344 -21.41 33.78 -0.09
N SER A 345 -20.85 34.60 -0.99
CA SER A 345 -21.23 36.01 -1.17
C SER A 345 -22.59 36.25 -1.85
N GLU A 346 -23.16 35.23 -2.50
CA GLU A 346 -24.44 35.35 -3.21
C GLU A 346 -25.66 34.98 -2.33
N VAL A 347 -25.46 34.48 -1.10
CA VAL A 347 -26.54 33.99 -0.20
C VAL A 347 -26.68 34.82 1.09
N GLU A 348 -26.16 36.04 1.11
CA GLU A 348 -26.26 36.93 2.27
C GLU A 348 -27.62 37.65 2.38
N GLU A 349 -28.65 36.89 2.78
CA GLU A 349 -29.83 37.45 3.44
C GLU A 349 -30.25 36.66 4.71
N THR A 350 -29.48 35.66 5.15
CA THR A 350 -29.83 34.83 6.33
C THR A 350 -28.73 34.70 7.41
N ALA A 351 -27.73 35.58 7.42
CA ALA A 351 -26.58 35.51 8.32
C ALA A 351 -26.85 36.01 9.75
N ASN A 352 -27.70 35.31 10.52
CA ASN A 352 -27.81 35.51 11.97
C ASN A 352 -27.87 34.22 12.80
N ILE A 353 -27.51 33.05 12.23
CA ILE A 353 -27.66 31.74 12.92
C ILE A 353 -26.34 30.94 13.09
N LEU A 354 -25.20 31.39 12.58
CA LEU A 354 -23.98 30.56 12.51
C LEU A 354 -22.74 31.16 13.21
N THR A 355 -22.88 31.63 14.45
CA THR A 355 -21.74 32.08 15.28
C THR A 355 -20.91 30.95 15.91
N ASP A 356 -21.32 29.68 15.80
CA ASP A 356 -20.62 28.55 16.45
C ASP A 356 -19.49 27.93 15.59
N ILE A 357 -19.05 28.62 14.52
CA ILE A 357 -17.97 28.17 13.62
C ILE A 357 -16.66 28.96 13.87
N SER A 358 -16.69 30.05 14.64
CA SER A 358 -15.53 30.94 14.85
C SER A 358 -14.75 30.67 16.15
N ASP A 359 -14.58 29.41 16.54
CA ASP A 359 -13.73 29.05 17.69
C ASP A 359 -12.30 28.62 17.30
N ASP A 360 -11.97 28.63 16.01
CA ASP A 360 -10.59 28.47 15.53
C ASP A 360 -10.03 29.86 15.17
N ASP A 361 -9.18 30.41 16.06
CA ASP A 361 -8.42 31.67 15.94
C ASP A 361 -7.39 31.67 14.78
N ASP A 362 -7.79 31.27 13.57
CA ASP A 362 -7.02 31.51 12.36
C ASP A 362 -7.68 32.65 11.59
N GLU A 363 -7.02 33.81 11.57
CA GLU A 363 -7.41 35.03 10.83
C GLU A 363 -7.56 34.80 9.30
N ASP A 364 -7.27 33.58 8.83
CA ASP A 364 -7.30 33.11 7.43
C ASP A 364 -8.23 31.88 7.21
N CYS A 365 -8.98 31.47 8.25
CA CYS A 365 -9.95 30.37 8.17
C CYS A 365 -11.28 30.87 7.55
N GLN A 366 -11.45 30.52 6.29
CA GLN A 366 -12.51 31.00 5.39
C GLN A 366 -13.87 30.37 5.67
N VAL A 367 -14.95 31.14 5.46
CA VAL A 367 -16.33 30.70 5.64
C VAL A 367 -16.83 30.02 4.34
N PRO A 368 -17.31 28.76 4.40
CA PRO A 368 -17.89 28.08 3.23
C PRO A 368 -19.36 28.50 3.00
N PRO A 369 -19.95 28.23 1.82
CA PRO A 369 -21.34 28.57 1.50
C PRO A 369 -22.32 28.08 2.58
N SER A 370 -23.42 28.81 2.79
CA SER A 370 -24.42 28.50 3.83
C SER A 370 -24.96 27.06 3.74
N SER A 371 -25.21 26.55 2.54
CA SER A 371 -25.62 25.16 2.27
C SER A 371 -24.57 24.14 2.72
N VAL A 372 -23.29 24.42 2.47
CA VAL A 372 -22.15 23.60 2.91
C VAL A 372 -22.00 23.65 4.43
N ARG A 373 -22.20 24.82 5.06
CA ARG A 373 -22.20 24.98 6.53
C ARG A 373 -23.31 24.19 7.21
N LYS A 374 -24.50 24.10 6.62
CA LYS A 374 -25.59 23.24 7.10
C LYS A 374 -25.17 21.77 7.09
N ILE A 375 -24.60 21.28 5.98
CA ILE A 375 -24.11 19.90 5.88
C ILE A 375 -22.99 19.63 6.89
N HIS A 376 -22.02 20.54 7.02
CA HIS A 376 -20.96 20.44 8.02
C HIS A 376 -21.54 20.31 9.43
N SER A 377 -22.49 21.18 9.77
CA SER A 377 -23.14 21.19 11.09
C SER A 377 -23.89 19.89 11.36
N LEU A 378 -24.62 19.37 10.38
CA LEU A 378 -25.29 18.06 10.47
C LEU A 378 -24.29 16.93 10.68
N ALA A 379 -23.23 16.89 9.88
CA ALA A 379 -22.16 15.88 9.99
C ALA A 379 -21.46 15.94 11.36
N LYS A 380 -21.19 17.14 11.88
CA LYS A 380 -20.56 17.37 13.20
C LYS A 380 -21.47 16.89 14.32
N LYS A 381 -22.77 17.23 14.28
CA LYS A 381 -23.76 16.76 15.26
C LYS A 381 -23.91 15.24 15.25
N LEU A 382 -23.99 14.62 14.06
CA LEU A 382 -24.04 13.16 13.91
C LEU A 382 -22.80 12.45 14.44
N LYS A 383 -21.61 13.05 14.26
CA LYS A 383 -20.36 12.47 14.75
C LYS A 383 -20.26 12.52 16.28
N ASN A 384 -20.76 13.60 16.89
CA ASN A 384 -20.63 13.86 18.32
C ASN A 384 -21.78 13.29 19.17
N SER A 385 -22.96 13.04 18.58
CA SER A 385 -24.13 12.52 19.29
C SER A 385 -24.40 11.06 18.93
N GLU A 386 -24.24 10.17 19.92
CA GLU A 386 -24.55 8.75 19.77
C GLU A 386 -26.03 8.51 19.45
N HIS A 387 -26.94 9.18 20.14
CA HIS A 387 -28.39 9.06 19.89
C HIS A 387 -28.77 9.46 18.46
N LEU A 388 -28.24 10.59 17.95
CA LEU A 388 -28.52 11.00 16.57
C LEU A 388 -27.98 9.99 15.56
N ARG A 389 -26.82 9.38 15.84
CA ARG A 389 -26.23 8.34 15.00
C ARG A 389 -27.09 7.09 14.96
N GLU A 390 -27.59 6.63 16.11
CA GLU A 390 -28.49 5.47 16.17
C GLU A 390 -29.78 5.70 15.39
N ASP A 391 -30.41 6.87 15.55
CA ASP A 391 -31.63 7.20 14.81
C ASP A 391 -31.37 7.31 13.32
N PHE A 392 -30.28 7.95 12.93
CA PHE A 392 -29.87 8.04 11.54
C PHE A 392 -29.57 6.66 10.93
N GLU A 393 -28.96 5.73 11.67
CA GLU A 393 -28.73 4.35 11.24
C GLU A 393 -30.04 3.57 11.05
N LYS A 394 -31.03 3.77 11.94
CA LYS A 394 -32.39 3.21 11.77
C LYS A 394 -33.06 3.75 10.50
N PHE A 395 -32.94 5.05 10.22
CA PHE A 395 -33.48 5.64 8.99
C PHE A 395 -32.77 5.13 7.74
N CYS A 396 -31.44 4.98 7.78
CA CYS A 396 -30.68 4.35 6.69
C CYS A 396 -31.18 2.92 6.43
N THR A 397 -31.36 2.12 7.48
CA THR A 397 -31.87 0.75 7.38
C THR A 397 -33.28 0.71 6.76
N THR A 398 -34.15 1.63 7.17
CA THR A 398 -35.52 1.73 6.63
C THR A 398 -35.53 2.09 5.14
N LEU A 399 -34.59 2.91 4.70
CA LEU A 399 -34.41 3.29 3.29
C LEU A 399 -33.56 2.30 2.49
N ASN A 400 -33.17 1.16 3.08
CA ASN A 400 -32.26 0.18 2.48
C ASN A 400 -30.92 0.80 2.03
N LEU A 401 -30.42 1.79 2.77
CA LEU A 401 -29.13 2.43 2.57
C LEU A 401 -28.10 1.83 3.52
N LYS A 402 -26.90 1.54 3.01
CA LYS A 402 -25.76 1.13 3.85
C LYS A 402 -25.28 2.33 4.66
N PHE A 403 -25.48 2.29 5.98
CA PHE A 403 -24.98 3.33 6.87
C PHE A 403 -23.46 3.52 6.73
N THR A 404 -23.04 4.77 6.62
CA THR A 404 -21.63 5.17 6.65
C THR A 404 -21.48 6.44 7.46
N MET A 405 -20.44 6.50 8.30
CA MET A 405 -20.14 7.68 9.10
C MET A 405 -19.78 8.89 8.21
N PRO A 406 -20.21 10.11 8.58
CA PRO A 406 -19.78 11.32 7.90
C PRO A 406 -18.26 11.51 7.96
N LYS A 407 -17.67 11.86 6.82
CA LYS A 407 -16.33 12.44 6.76
C LYS A 407 -16.47 13.93 6.99
N LEU A 408 -15.98 14.43 8.12
CA LEU A 408 -15.91 15.88 8.35
C LEU A 408 -14.86 16.48 7.42
N ASP A 409 -15.19 17.63 6.85
CA ASP A 409 -14.25 18.39 6.06
C ASP A 409 -13.22 19.13 6.94
N ILE A 410 -12.10 19.40 6.30
CA ILE A 410 -11.02 20.25 6.75
C ILE A 410 -11.12 21.48 5.84
N ILE A 411 -11.51 22.62 6.41
CA ILE A 411 -11.84 23.85 5.66
C ILE A 411 -10.71 24.26 4.71
N THR A 412 -9.45 24.05 5.11
CA THR A 412 -8.27 24.39 4.29
C THR A 412 -8.00 23.41 3.13
N ARG A 413 -8.77 22.31 3.02
CA ARG A 413 -8.62 21.24 2.01
C ARG A 413 -9.96 20.89 1.34
N TRP A 414 -10.23 21.51 0.19
CA TRP A 414 -11.49 21.34 -0.56
C TRP A 414 -11.84 19.87 -0.88
N ASN A 415 -10.83 19.00 -1.04
CA ASN A 415 -11.01 17.56 -1.25
C ASN A 415 -11.89 16.90 -0.17
N SER A 416 -11.69 17.32 1.08
CA SER A 416 -12.45 16.79 2.22
C SER A 416 -13.88 17.33 2.26
N THR A 417 -14.07 18.59 1.83
CA THR A 417 -15.40 19.19 1.61
C THR A 417 -16.16 18.43 0.53
N LEU A 418 -15.53 18.13 -0.62
CA LEU A 418 -16.16 17.31 -1.67
C LEU A 418 -16.57 15.92 -1.16
N ASP A 419 -15.70 15.25 -0.41
CA ASP A 419 -16.01 13.94 0.20
C ASP A 419 -17.22 14.02 1.14
N MET A 420 -17.31 15.07 1.96
CA MET A 420 -18.45 15.32 2.84
C MET A 420 -19.74 15.56 2.05
N LEU A 421 -19.69 16.41 1.03
CA LEU A 421 -20.86 16.73 0.21
C LEU A 421 -21.37 15.49 -0.55
N ARG A 422 -20.47 14.69 -1.13
CA ARG A 422 -20.82 13.41 -1.77
C ARG A 422 -21.50 12.44 -0.80
N TRP A 423 -20.95 12.29 0.40
CA TRP A 423 -21.58 11.49 1.45
C TRP A 423 -23.00 12.02 1.75
N SER A 424 -23.15 13.34 1.87
CA SER A 424 -24.44 13.95 2.18
C SER A 424 -25.49 13.74 1.09
N LEU A 425 -25.09 13.80 -0.19
CA LEU A 425 -25.97 13.52 -1.32
C LEU A 425 -26.43 12.06 -1.34
N ASN A 426 -25.51 11.11 -1.11
CA ASN A 426 -25.87 9.70 -0.98
C ASN A 426 -26.81 9.43 0.21
N MET A 427 -26.72 10.26 1.25
CA MET A 427 -27.53 10.16 2.46
C MET A 427 -28.72 11.14 2.48
N ARG A 428 -29.01 11.84 1.38
CA ARG A 428 -29.97 12.97 1.32
C ARG A 428 -31.31 12.63 1.97
N ASN A 429 -31.90 11.50 1.58
CA ASN A 429 -33.21 11.07 2.09
C ASN A 429 -33.17 10.77 3.59
N ALA A 430 -32.14 10.08 4.07
CA ALA A 430 -31.99 9.76 5.48
C ALA A 430 -31.74 11.04 6.32
N LEU A 431 -30.94 11.98 5.80
CA LEU A 431 -30.67 13.27 6.44
C LEU A 431 -31.93 14.13 6.53
N ASN A 432 -32.73 14.19 5.47
CA ASN A 432 -34.00 14.92 5.47
C ASN A 432 -34.97 14.35 6.52
N ILE A 433 -35.12 13.02 6.58
CA ILE A 433 -35.98 12.36 7.59
C ILE A 433 -35.46 12.67 9.00
N LEU A 434 -34.15 12.59 9.23
CA LEU A 434 -33.56 12.91 10.53
C LEU A 434 -33.87 14.36 10.93
N CYS A 435 -33.68 15.32 10.02
CA CYS A 435 -33.99 16.72 10.27
C CYS A 435 -35.48 16.95 10.57
N ASP A 436 -36.39 16.22 9.93
CA ASP A 436 -37.82 16.34 10.16
C ASP A 436 -38.26 15.78 11.51
N ASN A 437 -37.58 14.72 11.99
CA ASN A 437 -37.93 14.02 13.24
C ASN A 437 -37.24 14.59 14.48
N VAL A 438 -36.17 15.39 14.32
CA VAL A 438 -35.42 15.95 15.46
C VAL A 438 -35.51 17.48 15.47
N GLU A 439 -36.18 18.03 16.48
CA GLU A 439 -36.49 19.47 16.61
C GLU A 439 -35.26 20.38 16.46
N ASN A 440 -34.13 20.00 17.08
CA ASN A 440 -32.88 20.78 17.06
C ASN A 440 -32.08 20.68 15.74
N LEU A 441 -32.59 19.93 14.75
CA LEU A 441 -32.02 19.78 13.41
C LEU A 441 -32.89 20.39 12.30
N LYS A 442 -34.14 20.77 12.60
CA LYS A 442 -35.08 21.35 11.61
C LYS A 442 -34.50 22.58 10.89
N THR A 443 -33.81 23.45 11.63
CA THR A 443 -33.17 24.66 11.07
C THR A 443 -31.96 24.37 10.18
N LEU A 444 -31.39 23.16 10.29
CA LEU A 444 -30.25 22.71 9.50
C LEU A 444 -30.65 21.92 8.26
N LYS A 445 -31.95 21.67 8.05
CA LYS A 445 -32.44 20.95 6.87
C LYS A 445 -32.14 21.76 5.60
N PRO A 446 -31.37 21.21 4.65
CA PRO A 446 -31.19 21.88 3.37
C PRO A 446 -32.49 21.87 2.57
N THR A 447 -32.82 22.99 1.92
CA THR A 447 -33.94 23.09 0.98
C THR A 447 -33.65 22.31 -0.30
N ASP A 448 -34.65 22.09 -1.15
CA ASP A 448 -34.43 21.44 -2.45
C ASP A 448 -33.53 22.27 -3.38
N THR A 449 -33.57 23.60 -3.27
CA THR A 449 -32.65 24.50 -3.97
C THR A 449 -31.21 24.34 -3.43
N GLU A 450 -31.03 24.29 -2.11
CA GLU A 450 -29.71 24.06 -1.50
C GLU A 450 -29.13 22.69 -1.84
N TRP A 451 -29.97 21.65 -1.89
CA TRP A 451 -29.54 20.32 -2.35
C TRP A 451 -29.10 20.33 -3.81
N SER A 452 -29.80 21.06 -4.67
CA SER A 452 -29.45 21.20 -6.09
C SER A 452 -28.14 21.98 -6.26
N LEU A 453 -27.93 23.04 -5.45
CA LEU A 453 -26.66 23.76 -5.39
C LEU A 453 -25.52 22.85 -4.93
N ILE A 454 -25.71 22.05 -3.88
CA ILE A 454 -24.71 21.07 -3.40
C ILE A 454 -24.34 20.06 -4.49
N GLU A 455 -25.32 19.57 -5.23
CA GLU A 455 -25.10 18.67 -6.37
C GLU A 455 -24.25 19.34 -7.46
N ARG A 456 -24.55 20.60 -7.80
CA ARG A 456 -23.77 21.38 -8.77
C ARG A 456 -22.34 21.62 -8.31
N ILE A 457 -22.15 22.01 -7.04
CA ILE A 457 -20.82 22.16 -6.43
C ILE A 457 -20.03 20.86 -6.54
N CYS A 458 -20.65 19.70 -6.26
CA CYS A 458 -20.00 18.40 -6.38
C CYS A 458 -19.58 18.09 -7.82
N GLN A 459 -20.41 18.43 -8.81
CA GLN A 459 -20.08 18.26 -10.23
C GLN A 459 -18.84 19.09 -10.61
N TYR A 460 -18.80 20.36 -10.20
CA TYR A 460 -17.69 21.25 -10.50
C TYR A 460 -16.38 20.81 -9.82
N LEU A 461 -16.42 20.54 -8.52
CA LEU A 461 -15.27 20.07 -7.77
C LEU A 461 -14.77 18.68 -8.21
N ASN A 462 -15.61 17.85 -8.83
CA ASN A 462 -15.18 16.53 -9.33
C ASN A 462 -14.10 16.64 -10.41
N VAL A 463 -14.13 17.69 -11.24
CA VAL A 463 -13.12 17.88 -12.28
C VAL A 463 -11.77 18.20 -11.64
N PHE A 464 -11.76 19.08 -10.62
CA PHE A 464 -10.59 19.32 -9.80
C PHE A 464 -10.07 18.02 -9.17
N LYS A 465 -10.97 17.14 -8.71
CA LYS A 465 -10.59 15.86 -8.07
C LYS A 465 -9.91 14.90 -9.03
N SER A 466 -10.47 14.77 -10.21
CA SER A 466 -9.93 13.90 -11.25
C SER A 466 -8.53 14.36 -11.65
N ILE A 467 -8.32 15.67 -11.82
CA ILE A 467 -7.02 16.25 -12.16
C ILE A 467 -6.03 16.09 -10.99
N SER A 468 -6.44 16.35 -9.74
CA SER A 468 -5.60 16.16 -8.56
C SER A 468 -5.09 14.73 -8.44
N ILE A 469 -5.95 13.72 -8.62
CA ILE A 469 -5.55 12.30 -8.56
C ILE A 469 -4.46 11.99 -9.59
N ILE A 470 -4.60 12.52 -10.81
CA ILE A 470 -3.60 12.33 -11.87
C ILE A 470 -2.27 12.99 -11.50
N LEU A 471 -2.28 14.12 -10.79
CA LEU A 471 -1.08 14.89 -10.48
C LEU A 471 -0.40 14.48 -9.16
N GLU A 472 -1.11 13.77 -8.30
CA GLU A 472 -0.61 13.15 -7.06
C GLU A 472 0.06 11.79 -7.31
N GLY A 473 0.11 11.31 -8.56
CA GLY A 473 0.72 10.03 -8.92
C GLY A 473 2.23 9.98 -8.67
N GLU A 474 2.70 8.88 -8.08
CA GLU A 474 4.13 8.65 -7.78
C GLU A 474 4.80 7.63 -8.72
N SER A 475 4.01 6.89 -9.51
CA SER A 475 4.49 5.80 -10.37
C SER A 475 4.78 6.22 -11.82
N TYR A 476 4.47 7.47 -12.18
CA TYR A 476 4.67 8.03 -13.51
C TYR A 476 5.05 9.52 -13.45
N ALA A 477 5.50 10.06 -14.58
CA ALA A 477 5.86 11.47 -14.68
C ALA A 477 4.61 12.36 -14.70
N THR A 478 4.43 13.19 -13.67
CA THR A 478 3.25 14.06 -13.50
C THR A 478 3.43 15.46 -14.10
N LEU A 479 4.67 15.97 -14.23
CA LEU A 479 4.91 17.32 -14.74
C LEU A 479 4.32 17.56 -16.14
N PRO A 480 4.44 16.66 -17.14
CA PRO A 480 3.78 16.83 -18.44
C PRO A 480 2.25 16.83 -18.35
N MET A 481 1.69 16.19 -17.33
CA MET A 481 0.24 16.12 -17.12
C MET A 481 -0.34 17.44 -16.61
N VAL A 482 0.48 18.38 -16.13
CA VAL A 482 0.02 19.70 -15.65
C VAL A 482 -0.68 20.47 -16.78
N ILE A 483 -0.04 20.57 -17.95
CA ILE A 483 -0.63 21.30 -19.11
C ILE A 483 -1.93 20.62 -19.55
N ILE A 484 -1.94 19.29 -19.59
CA ILE A 484 -3.12 18.51 -19.93
C ILE A 484 -4.24 18.78 -18.93
N GLY A 485 -3.93 18.74 -17.63
CA GLY A 485 -4.89 19.01 -16.56
C GLY A 485 -5.46 20.43 -16.62
N ILE A 486 -4.64 21.45 -16.87
CA ILE A 486 -5.11 22.83 -17.04
C ILE A 486 -6.07 22.93 -18.23
N ASN A 487 -5.69 22.40 -19.40
CA ASN A 487 -6.55 22.47 -20.57
C ASN A 487 -7.87 21.73 -20.34
N MET A 488 -7.84 20.54 -19.74
CA MET A 488 -9.05 19.79 -19.39
C MET A 488 -9.96 20.55 -18.41
N LEU A 489 -9.37 21.25 -17.44
CA LEU A 489 -10.12 22.09 -16.52
C LEU A 489 -10.78 23.25 -17.25
N LEU A 490 -10.01 23.99 -18.07
CA LEU A 490 -10.50 25.14 -18.82
C LEU A 490 -11.58 24.74 -19.82
N ASP A 491 -11.34 23.72 -20.65
CA ASP A 491 -12.30 23.21 -21.63
C ASP A 491 -13.64 22.87 -20.96
N ARG A 492 -13.60 22.27 -19.76
CA ARG A 492 -14.81 21.89 -19.04
C ARG A 492 -15.51 23.09 -18.40
N LEU A 493 -14.76 24.01 -17.81
CA LEU A 493 -15.32 25.26 -17.25
C LEU A 493 -15.95 26.12 -18.34
N GLU A 494 -15.29 26.28 -19.49
CA GLU A 494 -15.81 27.00 -20.66
C GLU A 494 -17.06 26.32 -21.20
N SER A 495 -17.06 24.98 -21.31
CA SER A 495 -18.25 24.25 -21.73
C SER A 495 -19.44 24.47 -20.79
N TRP A 496 -19.22 24.50 -19.47
CA TRP A 496 -20.31 24.79 -18.53
C TRP A 496 -20.80 26.23 -18.65
N ALA A 497 -19.89 27.20 -18.74
CA ALA A 497 -20.24 28.59 -18.95
C ALA A 497 -21.08 28.76 -20.23
N MET A 498 -20.69 28.12 -21.34
CA MET A 498 -21.46 28.15 -22.59
C MET A 498 -22.85 27.50 -22.45
N VAL A 499 -22.98 26.40 -21.70
CA VAL A 499 -24.28 25.75 -21.48
C VAL A 499 -25.20 26.67 -20.67
N LEU A 500 -24.68 27.30 -19.61
CA LEU A 500 -25.43 28.28 -18.82
C LEU A 500 -25.79 29.52 -19.66
N ASP A 501 -24.85 30.00 -20.48
CA ASP A 501 -25.05 31.12 -21.40
C ASP A 501 -26.17 30.93 -22.40
N ASN A 502 -26.39 29.69 -22.82
CA ASN A 502 -27.43 29.34 -23.78
C ASN A 502 -28.70 28.77 -23.12
N LYS A 503 -28.76 28.65 -21.79
CA LYS A 503 -29.94 28.11 -21.09
C LYS A 503 -31.05 29.18 -21.06
N PRO A 504 -32.19 28.96 -21.75
CA PRO A 504 -33.35 29.81 -21.56
C PRO A 504 -33.90 29.59 -20.14
N ASP A 505 -34.33 30.66 -19.49
CA ASP A 505 -34.90 30.64 -18.14
C ASP A 505 -33.94 30.13 -17.06
N ARG A 506 -32.79 30.81 -16.90
CA ARG A 506 -31.86 30.58 -15.78
C ARG A 506 -32.58 30.73 -14.44
N ASP A 507 -32.40 29.76 -13.57
CA ASP A 507 -32.81 29.86 -12.17
C ASP A 507 -31.72 30.54 -11.34
N GLU A 508 -31.99 30.76 -10.04
CA GLU A 508 -31.03 31.41 -9.12
C GLU A 508 -29.73 30.60 -8.92
N ILE A 509 -29.72 29.31 -9.27
CA ILE A 509 -28.57 28.41 -9.12
C ILE A 509 -27.69 28.44 -10.39
N ASP A 510 -28.25 28.82 -11.55
CA ASP A 510 -27.56 28.95 -12.84
C ASP A 510 -26.86 30.30 -13.03
#